data_AF-A0A9E4K7N4-F1
#
_entry.id   AF-A0A9E4K7N4-F1
#
_cell.length_a   1.000
_cell.length_b   1.000
_cell.length_c   1.000
_cell.angle_alpha   90.00
_cell.angle_beta   90.00
_cell.angle_gamma   90.00
#
_symmetry.space_group_name_H-M   'P 1'
#
loop_
_entity.id
_entity.type
_entity.pdbx_description
1 polymer ?
#
loop_
_entity_poly.entity_id
_entity_poly.type
_entity_poly.pdbx_seq_one_letter_code
_entity_poly.pdbx_strand_id
1 'polypeptide(L)'
;MKFEALRQKTIDTYIATLPNERQTQMRRLQWRIDQERRNRSPLSACMRISGLMWDNMLGPKGMLGYLRSINSEPGMGRNRVSSCKIVEFPLGSS
;
A
#
# COMPACT_ATOMS: atom_id res chain seq x y z
N MET A 1 2.69 -24.42 -11.27
CA MET A 1 2.84 -24.15 -12.71
C MET A 1 4.13 -23.38 -12.97
N LYS A 2 4.83 -23.63 -14.10
CA LYS A 2 6.14 -23.04 -14.41
C LYS A 2 6.14 -21.50 -14.47
N PHE A 3 5.05 -20.91 -14.97
CA PHE A 3 4.89 -19.45 -15.06
C PHE A 3 4.91 -18.75 -13.69
N GLU A 4 4.14 -19.24 -12.72
CA GLU A 4 4.05 -18.60 -11.41
C GLU A 4 5.38 -18.69 -10.64
N ALA A 5 6.11 -19.79 -10.81
CA ALA A 5 7.45 -19.94 -10.26
C ALA A 5 8.44 -18.94 -10.86
N LEU A 6 8.39 -18.73 -12.19
CA LEU A 6 9.23 -17.74 -12.86
C LEU A 6 8.88 -16.32 -12.41
N ARG A 7 7.59 -15.98 -12.35
CA ARG A 7 7.11 -14.68 -11.85
C ARG A 7 7.66 -14.39 -10.47
N GLN A 8 7.49 -15.32 -9.53
CA GLN A 8 7.95 -15.13 -8.15
C GLN A 8 9.47 -14.91 -8.10
N LYS A 9 10.24 -15.73 -8.82
CA LYS A 9 11.71 -15.61 -8.89
C LYS A 9 12.15 -14.26 -9.44
N THR A 10 11.54 -13.79 -10.53
CA THR A 10 11.87 -12.48 -11.12
C THR A 10 11.59 -11.34 -10.15
N ILE A 11 10.45 -11.38 -9.45
CA ILE A 11 10.08 -10.36 -8.46
C ILE A 11 11.05 -10.37 -7.27
N ASP A 12 11.35 -11.55 -6.71
CA ASP A 12 12.26 -11.64 -5.57
C ASP A 12 13.68 -11.20 -5.90
N THR A 13 14.14 -11.50 -7.12
CA THR A 13 15.43 -11.05 -7.63
C THR A 13 15.46 -9.52 -7.74
N TYR A 14 14.42 -8.91 -8.31
CA TYR A 14 14.31 -7.44 -8.38
C TYR A 14 14.24 -6.78 -7.00
N ILE A 15 13.47 -7.33 -6.07
CA ILE A 15 13.39 -6.78 -4.71
C ILE A 15 14.78 -6.83 -4.04
N ALA A 16 15.54 -7.91 -4.24
CA ALA A 16 16.88 -8.04 -3.68
C ALA A 16 17.88 -7.01 -4.20
N THR A 17 17.67 -6.40 -5.38
CA THR A 17 18.55 -5.34 -5.90
C THR A 17 18.30 -3.98 -5.26
N LEU A 18 17.24 -3.80 -4.47
CA LEU A 18 16.88 -2.52 -3.87
C LEU A 18 17.58 -2.31 -2.51
N PRO A 19 17.79 -1.05 -2.06
CA PRO A 19 18.25 -0.77 -0.70
C PRO A 19 17.29 -1.35 0.35
N ASN A 20 17.83 -1.81 1.49
CA ASN A 20 17.07 -2.51 2.55
C ASN A 20 15.78 -1.78 2.97
N GLU A 21 15.82 -0.46 3.11
CA GLU A 21 14.66 0.38 3.47
C GLU A 21 13.50 0.23 2.47
N ARG A 22 13.81 0.10 1.18
CA ARG A 22 12.81 -0.06 0.11
C ARG A 22 12.37 -1.51 -0.07
N GLN A 23 13.22 -2.48 0.27
CA GLN A 23 12.86 -3.90 0.16
C GLN A 23 11.62 -4.23 0.99
N THR A 24 11.56 -3.78 2.25
CA THR A 24 10.41 -4.04 3.14
C THR A 24 9.11 -3.48 2.56
N GLN A 25 9.13 -2.25 2.03
CA GLN A 25 7.97 -1.63 1.41
C GLN A 25 7.53 -2.39 0.16
N MET A 26 8.47 -2.79 -0.68
CA MET A 26 8.18 -3.55 -1.91
C MET A 26 7.61 -4.93 -1.62
N ARG A 27 8.09 -5.63 -0.59
CA ARG A 27 7.50 -6.91 -0.17
C ARG A 27 6.07 -6.77 0.32
N ARG A 28 5.75 -5.70 1.05
CA ARG A 28 4.37 -5.42 1.48
C ARG A 28 3.46 -5.13 0.29
N LEU A 29 3.92 -4.35 -0.69
CA LEU A 29 3.18 -4.09 -1.91
C LEU A 29 2.94 -5.38 -2.71
N GLN A 30 4.00 -6.18 -2.88
CA GLN A 30 3.92 -7.46 -3.55
C GLN A 30 2.92 -8.40 -2.88
N TRP A 31 2.93 -8.49 -1.54
CA TRP A 31 1.94 -9.27 -0.80
C TRP A 31 0.50 -8.81 -1.09
N ARG A 32 0.24 -7.50 -1.15
CA ARG A 32 -1.09 -6.96 -1.49
C ARG A 32 -1.50 -7.36 -2.91
N ILE A 33 -0.59 -7.29 -3.87
CA ILE A 33 -0.81 -7.73 -5.26
C ILE A 33 -1.13 -9.23 -5.30
N ASP A 34 -0.41 -10.04 -4.54
CA ASP A 34 -0.63 -11.49 -4.49
C ASP A 34 -1.97 -11.84 -3.83
N GLN A 35 -2.41 -11.10 -2.80
CA GLN A 35 -3.76 -11.27 -2.24
C GLN A 35 -4.85 -10.98 -3.27
N GLU A 36 -4.70 -9.93 -4.07
CA GLU A 36 -5.66 -9.60 -5.13
C GLU A 36 -5.73 -10.69 -6.22
N ARG A 37 -4.60 -11.36 -6.49
CA ARG A 37 -4.51 -12.49 -7.43
C ARG A 37 -5.12 -13.79 -6.91
N ARG A 38 -5.06 -14.06 -5.60
CA ARG A 38 -5.46 -15.36 -5.01
C ARG A 38 -6.95 -15.67 -5.14
N ASN A 39 -7.81 -14.65 -5.07
CA ASN A 39 -9.26 -14.83 -4.99
C ASN A 39 -9.99 -14.47 -6.30
N ARG A 40 -9.26 -14.39 -7.42
CA ARG A 40 -9.77 -13.83 -8.69
C ARG A 40 -9.24 -14.58 -9.91
N SER A 41 -9.98 -14.46 -11.01
CA SER A 41 -9.46 -14.84 -12.32
C SER A 41 -8.28 -13.94 -12.71
N PRO A 42 -7.31 -14.42 -13.52
CA PRO A 42 -6.13 -13.62 -13.90
C PRO A 42 -6.48 -12.25 -14.50
N LEU A 43 -7.52 -12.18 -15.34
CA LEU A 43 -7.96 -10.94 -15.97
C LEU A 43 -8.60 -9.98 -14.96
N SER A 44 -9.47 -10.48 -14.07
CA SER A 44 -10.10 -9.63 -13.06
C SER A 44 -9.09 -9.12 -12.02
N ALA A 45 -8.08 -9.92 -11.68
CA ALA A 45 -6.95 -9.48 -10.87
C ALA A 45 -6.16 -8.36 -11.59
N CYS A 46 -5.90 -8.50 -12.89
CA CYS A 46 -5.21 -7.48 -13.70
C CYS A 46 -5.97 -6.13 -13.68
N MET A 47 -7.27 -6.15 -13.97
CA MET A 47 -8.09 -4.93 -13.94
C MET A 47 -8.07 -4.27 -12.56
N ARG A 48 -8.16 -5.07 -11.49
CA ARG A 48 -8.14 -4.54 -10.12
C ARG A 48 -6.79 -3.95 -9.74
N ILE A 49 -5.69 -4.60 -10.12
CA ILE A 49 -4.34 -4.05 -9.93
C ILE A 49 -4.19 -2.72 -10.69
N SER A 50 -4.69 -2.62 -11.93
CA SER A 50 -4.69 -1.36 -12.70
C SER A 50 -5.48 -0.27 -11.98
N GLY A 51 -6.65 -0.60 -11.41
CA GLY A 51 -7.41 0.33 -10.56
C GLY A 51 -6.61 0.82 -9.35
N LEU A 52 -5.92 -0.09 -8.64
CA LEU A 52 -5.05 0.29 -7.53
C LEU A 52 -3.94 1.25 -7.96
N MET A 53 -3.36 1.09 -9.15
CA MET A 53 -2.34 2.02 -9.67
C MET A 53 -2.94 3.41 -9.89
N TRP A 54 -4.12 3.49 -10.51
CA TRP A 54 -4.83 4.75 -10.70
C TRP A 54 -5.22 5.41 -9.38
N ASP A 55 -5.66 4.64 -8.38
CA ASP A 55 -5.96 5.17 -7.05
C ASP A 55 -4.72 5.77 -6.36
N ASN A 56 -3.55 5.12 -6.51
CA ASN A 56 -2.29 5.65 -5.97
C ASN A 56 -1.80 6.89 -6.74
N MET A 57 -2.20 7.06 -8.00
CA MET A 57 -1.81 8.22 -8.82
C MET A 57 -2.77 9.41 -8.63
N LEU A 58 -4.06 9.18 -8.88
CA LEU A 58 -5.10 10.21 -8.98
C LEU A 58 -5.98 10.32 -7.72
N GLY A 59 -5.93 9.32 -6.83
CA GLY A 59 -6.80 9.29 -5.66
C GLY A 59 -6.52 10.45 -4.68
N PRO A 60 -7.46 10.72 -3.74
CA PRO A 60 -7.31 11.82 -2.77
C PRO A 60 -6.05 11.72 -1.90
N LYS A 61 -5.59 10.49 -1.64
CA LYS A 61 -4.33 10.18 -0.93
C LYS A 61 -3.20 9.72 -1.87
N GLY A 62 -3.42 9.83 -3.18
CA GLY A 62 -2.46 9.49 -4.21
C GLY A 62 -1.47 10.63 -4.49
N MET A 63 -0.60 10.40 -5.47
CA MET A 63 0.46 11.34 -5.84
C MET A 63 -0.08 12.73 -6.18
N LEU A 64 -1.14 12.85 -6.99
CA LEU A 64 -1.72 14.15 -7.32
C LEU A 64 -2.31 14.86 -6.10
N GLY A 65 -2.94 14.12 -5.18
CA GLY A 65 -3.43 14.68 -3.92
C GLY A 65 -2.29 15.26 -3.08
N TYR A 66 -1.17 14.52 -2.99
CA TYR A 66 0.04 14.99 -2.33
C TYR A 66 0.64 16.22 -3.01
N LEU A 67 0.78 16.20 -4.34
CA LEU A 67 1.29 17.33 -5.12
C LEU A 67 0.41 18.58 -4.99
N ARG A 68 -0.92 18.44 -4.90
CA ARG A 68 -1.79 19.59 -4.62
C ARG A 68 -1.56 20.11 -3.20
N SER A 69 -1.40 19.22 -2.23
CA SER A 69 -1.18 19.60 -0.82
C SER A 69 0.13 20.35 -0.58
N ILE A 70 1.19 20.12 -1.39
CA ILE A 70 2.43 20.90 -1.32
C ILE A 70 2.32 22.27 -1.98
N ASN A 71 1.43 22.42 -2.97
CA ASN A 71 1.23 23.66 -3.73
C ASN A 71 0.18 24.57 -3.09
N SER A 72 -0.70 24.02 -2.24
CA SER A 72 -1.55 24.80 -1.36
C SER A 72 -0.72 25.31 -0.18
N GLU A 73 -0.82 26.61 0.11
CA GLU A 73 -0.07 27.39 1.12
C GLU A 73 0.36 26.62 2.39
N PRO A 74 1.58 26.89 2.93
CA PRO A 74 2.10 26.24 4.13
C PRO A 74 1.37 26.74 5.38
N GLY A 75 0.23 26.12 5.70
CA GLY A 75 -0.55 26.50 6.88
C GLY A 75 -1.59 25.49 7.35
N MET A 76 -1.92 24.46 6.58
CA MET A 76 -2.88 23.44 7.01
C MET A 76 -2.17 22.14 7.38
N GLY A 77 -1.52 22.19 8.54
CA GLY A 77 -1.02 21.01 9.23
C GLY A 77 -2.11 19.95 9.30
N ARG A 78 -1.73 18.71 8.99
CA ARG A 78 -2.50 17.49 9.15
C ARG A 78 -3.48 17.63 10.32
N ASN A 79 -4.78 17.70 10.03
CA ASN A 79 -5.77 17.29 11.01
C ASN A 79 -5.49 15.81 11.29
N ARG A 80 -4.65 15.53 12.29
CA ARG A 80 -4.78 14.32 13.09
C ARG A 80 -6.18 14.43 13.66
N VAL A 81 -7.16 13.91 12.94
CA VAL A 81 -8.45 13.64 13.54
C VAL A 81 -8.11 12.61 14.61
N SER A 82 -8.02 13.07 15.85
CA SER A 82 -8.06 12.24 17.05
C SER A 82 -9.46 11.62 17.10
N SER A 83 -9.78 10.75 16.14
CA SER A 83 -11.11 10.16 15.99
C SER A 83 -11.32 8.97 16.92
N CYS A 84 -10.35 8.67 17.78
CA CYS A 84 -10.40 7.55 18.70
C CYS A 84 -10.11 8.04 20.10
N LYS A 85 -11.05 7.82 21.02
CA LYS A 85 -10.76 7.83 22.45
C LYS A 85 -10.03 6.53 22.78
N ILE A 86 -8.78 6.64 23.22
CA ILE A 86 -8.11 5.52 23.90
C ILE A 86 -8.90 5.26 25.18
N VAL A 87 -9.53 4.09 25.29
CA VAL A 87 -10.15 3.62 26.53
C VAL A 87 -9.09 2.81 27.26
N GLU A 88 -8.70 3.24 28.46
CA GLU A 88 -7.83 2.45 29.31
C GLU A 88 -8.52 1.14 29.69
N PHE A 89 -7.77 0.05 29.58
CA PHE A 89 -8.24 -1.27 30.00
C PHE A 89 -8.47 -1.23 31.51
N PRO A 90 -9.68 -1.54 32.03
CA PRO A 90 -9.92 -1.54 33.45
C PRO A 90 -9.17 -2.71 34.06
N LEU A 91 -7.96 -2.46 34.55
CA LEU A 91 -7.37 -3.25 35.61
C LEU A 91 -8.19 -2.92 36.84
N GLY A 92 -9.21 -3.74 37.11
CA GLY A 92 -9.98 -3.65 38.34
C GLY A 92 -9.00 -3.60 39.52
N SER A 93 -9.08 -2.52 40.30
CA SER A 93 -8.41 -2.41 41.57
C SER A 93 -8.90 -3.55 42.47
N SER A 94 -7.95 -4.39 42.90
CA SER A 94 -7.96 -5.34 44.03
C SER A 94 -9.30 -5.89 44.53
#